data_AF-A0A8H5I3T2-F1
#
_entry.id   AF-A0A8H5I3T2-F1
#
_cell.length_a   1.000
_cell.length_b   1.000
_cell.length_c   1.000
_cell.angle_alpha   90.00
_cell.angle_beta   90.00
_cell.angle_gamma   90.00
#
_symmetry.space_group_name_H-M   'P 1'
#
loop_
_entity.id
_entity.type
_entity.pdbx_description
1 polymer ?
#
loop_
_entity_poly.entity_id
_entity_poly.type
_entity_poly.pdbx_seq_one_letter_code
_entity_poly.pdbx_strand_id
1 'polypeptide(L)'
;MSSAPSTVPFSEPPWLTGLPSPYYNESHRRWQQACRNFISEYLAPHALQWESEGSVPDHVFETFSKHNMLIPNLPAPLPINLLKRLDISELAGGLKIEDFDYMHFSIYITEMRRIGIGGPASSLSTGMAYGMPPIITYGSAEMQERLLPDFIRGKKRICIAITEPDAGSDVANITTTAEKSPCGKFYIVNGEKKCAPNVSVDKYRITNGIWSHYATMAVRTGASGASGLSLLVVPLLDYPGVTMRRMKTSGGTTSGTTFIDLEDVKVPVE
;
A
#
# COMPACT_ATOMS: atom_id res chain seq x y z
N MET A 1 -7.80 -16.50 17.54
CA MET A 1 -6.44 -17.10 17.58
C MET A 1 -5.78 -16.67 18.90
N SER A 2 -5.02 -17.55 19.56
CA SER A 2 -4.29 -17.17 20.79
C SER A 2 -3.13 -16.23 20.46
N SER A 3 -2.87 -15.26 21.34
CA SER A 3 -1.73 -14.33 21.26
C SER A 3 -0.40 -14.95 21.69
N ALA A 4 -0.44 -16.10 22.38
CA ALA A 4 0.76 -16.81 22.80
C ALA A 4 1.44 -17.54 21.62
N PRO A 5 2.76 -17.77 21.68
CA PRO A 5 3.46 -18.65 20.73
C PRO A 5 2.83 -20.04 20.72
N SER A 6 2.64 -20.60 19.53
CA SER A 6 2.12 -21.96 19.38
C SER A 6 3.10 -22.99 19.94
N THR A 7 2.58 -23.99 20.65
CA THR A 7 3.34 -25.12 21.20
C THR A 7 3.54 -26.25 20.19
N VAL A 8 2.92 -26.15 19.01
CA VAL A 8 3.09 -27.14 17.93
C VAL A 8 4.51 -27.03 17.37
N PRO A 9 5.27 -28.14 17.28
CA PRO A 9 6.62 -28.11 16.72
C PRO A 9 6.64 -27.47 15.32
N PHE A 10 7.63 -26.60 15.06
CA PHE A 10 7.84 -25.90 13.78
C PHE A 10 6.71 -24.96 13.32
N SER A 11 5.72 -24.68 14.17
CA SER A 11 4.62 -23.75 13.84
C SER A 11 4.97 -22.27 14.04
N GLU A 12 6.08 -21.99 14.74
CA GLU A 12 6.59 -20.65 14.98
C GLU A 12 8.08 -20.59 14.61
N PRO A 13 8.59 -19.43 14.21
CA PRO A 13 10.00 -19.29 13.88
C PRO A 13 10.88 -19.56 15.12
N PRO A 14 12.05 -20.21 14.94
CA PRO A 14 12.97 -20.60 16.02
C PRO A 14 13.32 -19.50 17.03
N TRP A 15 13.43 -18.26 16.55
CA TRP A 15 13.77 -17.12 17.41
C TRP A 15 12.65 -16.81 18.42
N LEU A 16 11.38 -17.03 18.09
CA LEU A 16 10.25 -16.86 19.03
C LEU A 16 10.20 -17.97 20.07
N THR A 17 10.67 -19.17 19.75
CA THR A 17 10.70 -20.32 20.67
C THR A 17 11.93 -20.34 21.59
N GLY A 18 12.65 -19.22 21.69
CA GLY A 18 13.78 -19.06 22.63
C GLY A 18 15.15 -19.42 22.07
N LEU A 19 15.26 -19.79 20.78
CA LEU A 19 16.58 -20.02 20.18
C LEU A 19 17.27 -18.68 19.90
N PRO A 20 18.58 -18.55 20.20
CA PRO A 20 19.31 -17.33 19.97
C PRO A 20 19.42 -17.04 18.47
N SER A 21 19.27 -15.77 18.09
CA SER A 21 19.47 -15.31 16.72
C SER A 21 20.27 -14.02 16.74
N PRO A 22 21.27 -13.85 15.86
CA PRO A 22 22.04 -12.61 15.78
C PRO A 22 21.22 -11.44 15.22
N TYR A 23 20.07 -11.70 14.60
CA TYR A 23 19.23 -10.69 13.95
C TYR A 23 18.05 -10.23 14.81
N TYR A 24 17.61 -11.03 15.77
CA TYR A 24 16.42 -10.75 16.58
C TYR A 24 16.79 -10.44 18.03
N ASN A 25 16.25 -9.35 18.56
CA ASN A 25 16.53 -8.84 19.90
C ASN A 25 15.21 -8.70 20.69
N GLU A 26 15.28 -8.14 21.90
CA GLU A 26 14.08 -7.96 22.73
C GLU A 26 13.07 -6.96 22.13
N SER A 27 13.55 -5.91 21.45
CA SER A 27 12.69 -4.97 20.72
C SER A 27 11.83 -5.69 19.69
N HIS A 28 12.45 -6.56 18.88
CA HIS A 28 11.78 -7.41 17.91
C HIS A 28 10.69 -8.30 18.52
N ARG A 29 10.94 -8.88 19.70
CA ARG A 29 9.95 -9.72 20.41
C ARG A 29 8.77 -8.90 20.91
N ARG A 30 9.01 -7.73 21.50
CA ARG A 30 7.93 -6.84 21.97
C ARG A 30 7.08 -6.33 20.82
N TRP A 31 7.72 -5.94 19.72
CA TRP A 31 7.05 -5.53 18.48
C TRP A 31 6.17 -6.64 17.91
N GLN A 32 6.72 -7.86 17.82
CA GLN A 32 6.00 -9.03 17.35
C GLN A 32 4.76 -9.32 18.20
N GLN A 33 4.89 -9.31 19.53
CA GLN A 33 3.76 -9.54 20.44
C GLN A 33 2.69 -8.45 20.29
N ALA A 34 3.10 -7.20 20.14
CA ALA A 34 2.19 -6.07 19.93
C ALA A 34 1.42 -6.20 18.61
N CYS A 35 2.11 -6.53 17.51
CA CYS A 35 1.49 -6.80 16.21
C CYS A 35 0.49 -7.97 16.31
N ARG A 36 0.91 -9.07 16.92
CA ARG A 36 0.08 -10.28 17.08
C ARG A 36 -1.20 -10.00 17.85
N ASN A 37 -1.10 -9.26 18.96
CA ASN A 37 -2.26 -8.88 19.77
C ASN A 37 -3.23 -8.03 18.95
N PHE A 38 -2.71 -6.99 18.29
CA PHE A 38 -3.51 -6.10 17.46
C PHE A 38 -4.23 -6.85 16.34
N ILE A 39 -3.52 -7.70 15.60
CA ILE A 39 -4.10 -8.48 14.49
C ILE A 39 -5.12 -9.49 15.01
N SER A 40 -4.86 -10.14 16.15
CA SER A 40 -5.78 -11.10 16.75
C SER A 40 -7.08 -10.47 17.24
N GLU A 41 -7.04 -9.19 17.62
CA GLU A 41 -8.19 -8.43 18.10
C GLU A 41 -8.99 -7.81 16.95
N TYR A 42 -8.32 -7.08 16.04
CA TYR A 42 -9.00 -6.21 15.07
C TYR A 42 -9.16 -6.83 13.67
N LEU A 43 -8.38 -7.86 13.31
CA LEU A 43 -8.38 -8.41 11.95
C LEU A 43 -8.81 -9.88 11.90
N ALA A 44 -8.18 -10.73 12.71
CA ALA A 44 -8.37 -12.18 12.67
C ALA A 44 -9.81 -12.67 12.86
N PRO A 45 -10.64 -12.09 13.76
CA PRO A 45 -12.01 -12.58 13.98
C PRO A 45 -12.93 -12.40 12.76
N HIS A 46 -12.67 -11.37 11.94
CA HIS A 46 -13.56 -10.96 10.85
C HIS A 46 -12.99 -11.21 9.46
N ALA A 47 -11.69 -11.52 9.34
CA ALA A 47 -11.01 -11.64 8.05
C ALA A 47 -11.67 -12.62 7.07
N LEU A 48 -12.17 -13.77 7.55
CA LEU A 48 -12.85 -14.76 6.70
C LEU A 48 -14.23 -14.27 6.22
N GLN A 49 -14.95 -13.58 7.10
CA GLN A 49 -16.24 -12.99 6.74
C GLN A 49 -16.06 -11.92 5.67
N TRP A 50 -15.13 -10.99 5.86
CA TRP A 50 -14.83 -9.94 4.89
C TRP A 50 -14.38 -10.51 3.55
N GLU A 51 -13.53 -11.55 3.56
CA GLU A 51 -13.11 -12.22 2.32
C GLU A 51 -14.29 -12.83 1.56
N SER A 52 -15.23 -13.42 2.29
CA SER A 52 -16.45 -14.01 1.72
C SER A 52 -17.43 -12.97 1.19
N GLU A 53 -17.60 -11.84 1.90
CA GLU A 53 -18.38 -10.68 1.46
C GLU A 53 -17.68 -9.91 0.33
N GLY A 54 -16.38 -10.13 0.19
CA GLY A 54 -15.53 -9.50 -0.80
C GLY A 54 -15.23 -8.03 -0.48
N SER A 55 -15.39 -7.52 0.73
CA SER A 55 -15.02 -6.13 1.07
C SER A 55 -14.55 -5.99 2.52
N VAL A 56 -13.59 -5.10 2.76
CA VAL A 56 -13.22 -4.69 4.13
C VAL A 56 -13.99 -3.42 4.48
N PRO A 57 -14.61 -3.33 5.67
CA PRO A 57 -15.27 -2.12 6.13
C PRO A 57 -14.28 -0.95 6.34
N ASP A 58 -14.72 0.28 6.08
CA ASP A 58 -13.84 1.46 6.15
C ASP A 58 -13.32 1.75 7.57
N HIS A 59 -14.10 1.45 8.61
CA HIS A 59 -13.69 1.63 10.00
C HIS A 59 -12.43 0.84 10.36
N VAL A 60 -12.13 -0.26 9.64
CA VAL A 60 -10.91 -1.05 9.86
C VAL A 60 -9.68 -0.24 9.47
N PHE A 61 -9.75 0.48 8.34
CA PHE A 61 -8.66 1.35 7.92
C PHE A 61 -8.44 2.50 8.91
N GLU A 62 -9.51 3.10 9.43
CA GLU A 62 -9.45 4.11 10.48
C GLU A 62 -8.82 3.57 11.76
N THR A 63 -9.15 2.33 12.13
CA THR A 63 -8.59 1.66 13.32
C THR A 63 -7.08 1.44 13.15
N PHE A 64 -6.65 0.93 12.00
CA PHE A 64 -5.22 0.78 11.68
C PHE A 64 -4.49 2.12 11.69
N SER A 65 -5.12 3.18 11.17
CA SER A 65 -4.53 4.51 11.19
C SER A 65 -4.42 5.08 12.60
N LYS A 66 -5.45 4.93 13.43
CA LYS A 66 -5.48 5.45 14.81
C LYS A 66 -4.40 4.82 15.69
N HIS A 67 -4.08 3.55 15.45
CA HIS A 67 -3.05 2.81 16.17
C HIS A 67 -1.67 2.89 15.50
N ASN A 68 -1.48 3.74 14.47
CA ASN A 68 -0.25 3.86 13.70
C ASN A 68 0.20 2.55 13.03
N MET A 69 -0.70 1.59 12.84
CA MET A 69 -0.44 0.28 12.23
C MET A 69 -0.40 0.31 10.70
N LEU A 70 -0.61 1.47 10.08
CA LEU A 70 -0.35 1.68 8.65
C LEU A 70 1.12 2.04 8.35
N ILE A 71 1.81 2.66 9.32
CA ILE A 71 3.19 3.16 9.20
C ILE A 71 4.22 2.05 8.96
N PRO A 72 4.12 0.86 9.58
CA PRO A 72 5.07 -0.22 9.33
C PRO A 72 5.08 -0.74 7.89
N ASN A 73 4.14 -0.32 7.03
CA ASN A 73 4.16 -0.63 5.60
C ASN A 73 5.08 0.30 4.79
N LEU A 74 5.52 1.41 5.37
CA LEU A 74 6.48 2.31 4.75
C LEU A 74 7.87 1.65 4.65
N PRO A 75 8.71 2.04 3.67
CA PRO A 75 10.05 1.49 3.53
C PRO A 75 10.88 1.82 4.77
N ALA A 76 11.64 0.83 5.25
CA ALA A 76 12.67 1.05 6.27
C ALA A 76 13.94 1.61 5.63
N PRO A 77 14.68 2.54 6.28
CA PRO A 77 14.31 3.23 7.52
C PRO A 77 13.12 4.18 7.32
N LEU A 78 12.29 4.32 8.35
CA LEU A 78 11.09 5.16 8.30
C LEU A 78 11.43 6.64 8.07
N PRO A 79 10.53 7.44 7.47
CA PRO A 79 10.74 8.88 7.29
C PRO A 79 10.59 9.65 8.61
N ILE A 80 11.61 9.58 9.49
CA ILE A 80 11.58 10.06 10.88
C ILE A 80 11.12 11.51 11.00
N ASN A 81 11.69 12.41 10.18
CA ASN A 81 11.34 13.84 10.23
C ASN A 81 9.87 14.10 9.88
N LEU A 82 9.31 13.32 8.96
CA LEU A 82 7.89 13.40 8.61
C LEU A 82 7.01 12.90 9.75
N LEU A 83 7.36 11.74 10.34
CA LEU A 83 6.60 11.16 11.44
C LEU A 83 6.61 12.07 12.69
N LYS A 84 7.77 12.64 13.05
CA LYS A 84 7.89 13.60 14.16
C LYS A 84 7.05 14.86 13.94
N ARG A 85 6.99 15.39 12.71
CA ARG A 85 6.12 16.53 12.35
C ARG A 85 4.63 16.22 12.50
N LEU A 86 4.26 14.94 12.55
CA LEU A 86 2.90 14.47 12.76
C LEU A 86 2.63 14.05 14.21
N ASP A 87 3.55 14.39 15.14
CA ASP A 87 3.51 14.01 16.56
C ASP A 87 3.55 12.49 16.79
N ILE A 88 4.18 11.76 15.87
CA ILE A 88 4.38 10.31 15.97
C ILE A 88 5.83 10.05 16.33
N SER A 89 6.08 9.63 17.57
CA SER A 89 7.41 9.28 18.09
C SER A 89 7.58 7.78 18.37
N GLU A 90 6.47 7.07 18.56
CA GLU A 90 6.49 5.65 18.94
C GLU A 90 5.38 4.87 18.20
N LEU A 91 5.66 3.59 17.96
CA LEU A 91 4.75 2.59 17.42
C LEU A 91 4.32 1.62 18.53
N ALA A 92 3.41 0.70 18.21
CA ALA A 92 2.91 -0.30 19.14
C ALA A 92 4.05 -1.07 19.85
N GLY A 93 3.83 -1.47 21.11
CA GLY A 93 4.85 -2.14 21.92
C GLY A 93 5.98 -1.22 22.43
N GLY A 94 5.81 0.11 22.33
CA GLY A 94 6.80 1.10 22.80
C GLY A 94 8.03 1.19 21.90
N LEU A 95 7.88 0.82 20.62
CA LEU A 95 8.97 0.86 19.64
C LEU A 95 9.15 2.31 19.16
N LYS A 96 10.30 2.90 19.44
CA LYS A 96 10.64 4.22 18.89
C LYS A 96 10.77 4.14 17.38
N ILE A 97 10.32 5.18 16.69
CA ILE A 97 10.38 5.21 15.22
C ILE A 97 11.82 5.16 14.69
N GLU A 98 12.80 5.64 15.46
CA GLU A 98 14.22 5.61 15.12
C GLU A 98 14.84 4.20 15.18
N ASP A 99 14.26 3.33 16.00
CA ASP A 99 14.73 1.96 16.21
C ASP A 99 14.08 0.97 15.21
N PHE A 100 13.15 1.43 14.36
CA PHE A 100 12.48 0.60 13.38
C PHE A 100 13.42 0.23 12.21
N ASP A 101 13.72 -1.06 12.10
CA ASP A 101 14.60 -1.62 11.07
C ASP A 101 13.87 -2.60 10.11
N TYR A 102 14.63 -3.18 9.18
CA TYR A 102 14.12 -4.17 8.22
C TYR A 102 13.58 -5.45 8.89
N MET A 103 14.07 -5.81 10.08
CA MET A 103 13.59 -6.98 10.81
C MET A 103 12.24 -6.68 11.48
N HIS A 104 12.03 -5.47 12.01
CA HIS A 104 10.71 -5.01 12.46
C HIS A 104 9.68 -4.99 11.32
N PHE A 105 10.08 -4.52 10.13
CA PHE A 105 9.26 -4.60 8.92
C PHE A 105 8.88 -6.05 8.58
N SER A 106 9.87 -6.95 8.53
CA SER A 106 9.65 -8.37 8.22
C SER A 106 8.69 -9.05 9.20
N ILE A 107 8.83 -8.76 10.50
CA ILE A 107 7.93 -9.25 11.55
C ILE A 107 6.51 -8.76 11.31
N TYR A 108 6.33 -7.47 11.03
CA TYR A 108 5.01 -6.89 10.80
C TYR A 108 4.30 -7.56 9.61
N ILE A 109 5.01 -7.73 8.49
CA ILE A 109 4.46 -8.43 7.31
C ILE A 109 4.11 -9.88 7.65
N THR A 110 4.96 -10.58 8.40
CA THR A 110 4.72 -11.98 8.80
C THR A 110 3.46 -12.10 9.65
N GLU A 111 3.30 -11.25 10.67
CA GLU A 111 2.11 -11.27 11.53
C GLU A 111 0.84 -10.90 10.75
N MET A 112 0.90 -9.92 9.84
CA MET A 112 -0.23 -9.56 8.97
C MET A 112 -0.67 -10.71 8.06
N ARG A 113 0.25 -11.61 7.67
CA ARG A 113 -0.05 -12.77 6.81
C ARG A 113 -0.37 -14.04 7.62
N ARG A 114 -0.16 -14.05 8.94
CA ARG A 114 -0.35 -15.22 9.81
C ARG A 114 -1.76 -15.80 9.78
N ILE A 115 -2.77 -14.98 9.48
CA ILE A 115 -4.17 -15.41 9.38
C ILE A 115 -4.45 -16.33 8.18
N GLY A 116 -3.52 -16.45 7.23
CA GLY A 116 -3.68 -17.28 6.03
C GLY A 116 -4.64 -16.68 4.98
N ILE A 117 -5.19 -15.50 5.25
CA ILE A 117 -6.10 -14.76 4.36
C ILE A 117 -5.40 -13.48 3.89
N GLY A 118 -5.04 -13.45 2.61
CA GLY A 118 -4.23 -12.36 2.06
C GLY A 118 -5.02 -11.07 1.76
N GLY A 119 -6.30 -11.17 1.44
CA GLY A 119 -7.09 -10.05 0.92
C GLY A 119 -7.20 -8.85 1.87
N PRO A 120 -7.68 -9.02 3.12
CA PRO A 120 -7.88 -7.89 4.04
C PRO A 120 -6.56 -7.19 4.36
N ALA A 121 -5.50 -7.95 4.64
CA ALA A 121 -4.17 -7.40 4.86
C ALA A 121 -3.67 -6.60 3.64
N SER A 122 -3.87 -7.11 2.43
CA SER A 122 -3.48 -6.41 1.19
C SER A 122 -4.26 -5.11 0.97
N SER A 123 -5.56 -5.07 1.32
CA SER A 123 -6.36 -3.83 1.19
C SER A 123 -5.83 -2.68 2.05
N LEU A 124 -5.28 -2.98 3.23
CA LEU A 124 -4.76 -1.99 4.18
C LEU A 124 -3.32 -1.57 3.87
N SER A 125 -2.48 -2.53 3.45
CA SER A 125 -1.03 -2.34 3.35
C SER A 125 -0.55 -1.82 1.99
N THR A 126 -1.17 -2.27 0.90
CA THR A 126 -0.59 -2.14 -0.46
C THR A 126 -0.46 -0.68 -0.90
N GLY A 127 -1.43 0.16 -0.52
CA GLY A 127 -1.37 1.59 -0.80
C GLY A 127 -0.17 2.28 -0.16
N MET A 128 0.03 2.03 1.14
CA MET A 128 1.15 2.58 1.91
C MET A 128 2.50 2.04 1.43
N ALA A 129 2.55 0.74 1.10
CA ALA A 129 3.79 0.05 0.73
C ALA A 129 4.30 0.38 -0.69
N TYR A 130 3.43 0.76 -1.62
CA TYR A 130 3.82 0.99 -3.02
C TYR A 130 3.41 2.35 -3.57
N GLY A 131 2.29 2.92 -3.10
CA GLY A 131 1.81 4.22 -3.56
C GLY A 131 2.62 5.38 -2.97
N MET A 132 2.94 5.32 -1.67
CA MET A 132 3.66 6.40 -0.98
C MET A 132 5.17 6.49 -1.23
N PRO A 133 5.95 5.38 -1.33
CA PRO A 133 7.40 5.47 -1.41
C PRO A 133 7.92 6.36 -2.55
N PRO A 134 7.37 6.31 -3.78
CA PRO A 134 7.82 7.21 -4.85
C PRO A 134 7.64 8.69 -4.51
N ILE A 135 6.58 9.05 -3.78
CA ILE A 135 6.34 10.43 -3.33
C ILE A 135 7.36 10.83 -2.26
N ILE A 136 7.67 9.94 -1.32
CA ILE A 136 8.65 10.19 -0.25
C ILE A 136 10.06 10.38 -0.83
N THR A 137 10.43 9.57 -1.83
CA THR A 137 11.80 9.57 -2.38
C THR A 137 12.01 10.63 -3.46
N TYR A 138 11.03 10.84 -4.35
CA TYR A 138 11.19 11.68 -5.55
C TYR A 138 10.20 12.84 -5.64
N GLY A 139 9.21 12.93 -4.75
CA GLY A 139 8.22 14.01 -4.76
C GLY A 139 8.82 15.35 -4.36
N SER A 140 8.25 16.44 -4.89
CA SER A 140 8.60 17.81 -4.49
C SER A 140 8.29 18.05 -3.00
N ALA A 141 9.00 18.97 -2.34
CA ALA A 141 8.76 19.28 -0.93
C ALA A 141 7.31 19.72 -0.67
N GLU A 142 6.74 20.52 -1.58
CA GLU A 142 5.36 20.97 -1.54
C GLU A 142 4.36 19.80 -1.65
N MET A 143 4.58 18.88 -2.60
CA MET A 143 3.75 17.68 -2.75
C MET A 143 3.81 16.80 -1.50
N GLN A 144 5.01 16.63 -0.93
CA GLN A 144 5.20 15.85 0.28
C GLN A 144 4.46 16.46 1.48
N GLU A 145 4.54 17.78 1.67
CA GLU A 145 3.86 18.48 2.75
C GLU A 145 2.33 18.48 2.60
N ARG A 146 1.83 18.54 1.37
CA ARG A 146 0.40 18.53 1.09
C ARG A 146 -0.23 17.14 1.21
N LEU A 147 0.43 16.09 0.73
CA LEU A 147 -0.20 14.77 0.55
C LEU A 147 0.16 13.77 1.64
N LEU A 148 1.42 13.70 2.07
CA LEU A 148 1.87 12.64 2.99
C LEU A 148 1.17 12.68 4.36
N PRO A 149 0.90 13.85 4.98
CA PRO A 149 0.15 13.90 6.24
C PRO A 149 -1.24 13.28 6.15
N ASP A 150 -1.93 13.47 5.02
CA ASP A 150 -3.28 12.93 4.81
C ASP A 150 -3.25 11.41 4.63
N PHE A 151 -2.21 10.87 3.98
CA PHE A 151 -2.04 9.42 3.82
C PHE A 151 -1.65 8.73 5.13
N ILE A 152 -0.71 9.32 5.90
CA ILE A 152 -0.26 8.74 7.17
C ILE A 152 -1.38 8.73 8.21
N ARG A 153 -2.18 9.79 8.25
CA ARG A 153 -3.35 9.89 9.14
C ARG A 153 -4.58 9.12 8.64
N GLY A 154 -4.46 8.40 7.52
CA GLY A 154 -5.55 7.59 6.96
C GLY A 154 -6.75 8.39 6.48
N LYS A 155 -6.64 9.71 6.30
CA LYS A 155 -7.72 10.56 5.77
C LYS A 155 -7.96 10.32 4.29
N LYS A 156 -6.88 10.02 3.56
CA LYS A 156 -6.91 9.69 2.14
C LYS A 156 -6.17 8.38 1.93
N ARG A 157 -6.59 7.65 0.91
CA ARG A 157 -5.94 6.40 0.46
C ARG A 157 -5.20 6.66 -0.85
N ILE A 158 -4.12 5.90 -1.04
CA ILE A 158 -3.32 5.92 -2.25
C ILE A 158 -3.13 4.50 -2.78
N CYS A 159 -2.99 4.34 -4.08
CA CYS A 159 -2.57 3.09 -4.71
C CYS A 159 -1.44 3.31 -5.71
N ILE A 160 -0.92 2.22 -6.27
CA ILE A 160 0.05 2.24 -7.37
C ILE A 160 -0.62 1.76 -8.65
N ALA A 161 -0.45 2.50 -9.74
CA ALA A 161 -1.08 2.22 -11.04
C ALA A 161 -0.01 2.19 -12.15
N ILE A 162 0.59 1.02 -12.36
CA ILE A 162 1.61 0.83 -13.40
C ILE A 162 1.06 -0.04 -14.53
N THR A 163 0.55 -1.21 -14.19
CA THR A 163 0.14 -2.28 -15.11
C THR A 163 -1.02 -1.87 -16.01
N GLU A 164 -0.93 -2.31 -17.26
CA GLU A 164 -1.91 -2.12 -18.33
C GLU A 164 -2.35 -3.46 -18.94
N PRO A 165 -3.48 -3.51 -19.67
CA PRO A 165 -3.96 -4.76 -20.27
C PRO A 165 -2.91 -5.41 -21.17
N ASP A 166 -2.16 -4.59 -21.91
CA ASP A 166 -1.16 -5.01 -22.88
C ASP A 166 0.28 -5.03 -22.31
N ALA A 167 0.48 -4.46 -21.12
CA ALA A 167 1.80 -4.30 -20.50
C ALA A 167 1.77 -4.59 -18.98
N GLY A 168 2.10 -5.85 -18.64
CA GLY A 168 2.22 -6.32 -17.24
C GLY A 168 3.67 -6.44 -16.77
N SER A 169 4.37 -7.49 -17.20
CA SER A 169 5.80 -7.66 -16.96
C SER A 169 6.66 -6.66 -17.75
N ASP A 170 6.17 -6.26 -18.92
CA ASP A 170 6.84 -5.34 -19.84
C ASP A 170 6.42 -3.90 -19.57
N VAL A 171 6.84 -3.38 -18.41
CA VAL A 171 6.48 -2.02 -17.97
C VAL A 171 7.02 -0.94 -18.91
N ALA A 172 8.07 -1.22 -19.68
CA ALA A 172 8.65 -0.24 -20.61
C ALA A 172 7.71 0.14 -21.76
N ASN A 173 6.75 -0.73 -22.09
CA ASN A 173 5.86 -0.58 -23.24
C ASN A 173 4.43 -0.16 -22.86
N ILE A 174 4.24 0.48 -21.70
CA ILE A 174 2.94 1.07 -21.36
C ILE A 174 2.49 2.15 -22.37
N THR A 175 1.19 2.23 -22.60
CA THR A 175 0.52 3.07 -23.60
C THR A 175 -0.19 4.28 -22.99
N THR A 176 -0.46 4.31 -21.67
CA THR A 176 -1.05 5.49 -21.02
C THR A 176 -0.17 6.71 -21.24
N THR A 177 -0.73 7.77 -21.82
CA THR A 177 0.00 9.01 -22.14
C THR A 177 -0.33 10.12 -21.16
N ALA A 178 0.61 11.05 -21.00
CA ALA A 178 0.40 12.29 -20.27
C ALA A 178 0.97 13.45 -21.10
N GLU A 179 0.08 14.24 -21.69
CA GLU A 179 0.46 15.36 -22.55
C GLU A 179 0.38 16.67 -21.77
N LYS A 180 1.42 17.50 -21.85
CA LYS A 180 1.42 18.79 -21.17
C LYS A 180 0.43 19.72 -21.88
N SER A 181 -0.52 20.27 -21.13
CA SER A 181 -1.51 21.20 -21.68
C SER A 181 -0.84 22.44 -22.30
N PRO A 182 -1.50 23.10 -23.28
CA PRO A 182 -0.97 24.32 -23.90
C PRO A 182 -0.70 25.45 -22.90
N CYS A 183 -1.45 25.48 -21.79
CA CYS A 183 -1.26 26.47 -20.73
C CYS A 183 -0.10 26.14 -19.77
N GLY A 184 0.49 24.94 -19.87
CA GLY A 184 1.63 24.49 -19.08
C GLY A 184 1.34 24.20 -17.61
N LYS A 185 0.07 24.30 -17.16
CA LYS A 185 -0.33 24.15 -15.75
C LYS A 185 -0.79 22.75 -15.36
N PHE A 186 -1.25 21.95 -16.32
CA PHE A 186 -1.70 20.59 -16.09
C PHE A 186 -1.23 19.66 -17.21
N TYR A 187 -1.08 18.38 -16.90
CA TYR A 187 -1.03 17.26 -17.83
C TYR A 187 -2.44 16.76 -18.12
N ILE A 188 -2.68 16.33 -19.35
CA ILE A 188 -3.88 15.62 -19.76
C ILE A 188 -3.48 14.15 -19.88
N VAL A 189 -4.05 13.30 -19.03
CA VAL A 189 -3.74 11.88 -18.94
C VAL A 189 -4.86 11.08 -19.61
N ASN A 190 -4.47 10.20 -20.54
CA ASN A 190 -5.36 9.32 -21.28
C ASN A 190 -4.81 7.90 -21.27
N GLY A 191 -5.67 6.91 -21.03
CA GLY A 191 -5.31 5.50 -21.12
C GLY A 191 -6.10 4.61 -20.16
N GLU A 192 -5.68 3.35 -20.11
CA GLU A 192 -6.32 2.34 -19.27
C GLU A 192 -5.28 1.66 -18.39
N LYS A 193 -5.49 1.67 -17.08
CA LYS A 193 -4.69 0.92 -16.12
C LYS A 193 -5.49 -0.31 -15.67
N LYS A 194 -4.97 -1.48 -16.02
CA LYS A 194 -5.70 -2.76 -15.92
C LYS A 194 -4.75 -3.96 -15.84
N CYS A 195 -5.16 -4.99 -15.09
CA CYS A 195 -4.58 -6.32 -15.19
C CYS A 195 -5.32 -7.12 -16.26
N ALA A 196 -4.60 -7.81 -17.14
CA ALA A 196 -5.21 -8.78 -18.05
C ALA A 196 -5.98 -9.87 -17.25
N PRO A 197 -7.20 -10.26 -17.69
CA PRO A 197 -8.10 -11.11 -16.91
C PRO A 197 -7.58 -12.54 -16.66
N ASN A 198 -6.57 -12.98 -17.42
CA ASN A 198 -6.07 -14.36 -17.41
C ASN A 198 -4.63 -14.51 -16.87
N VAL A 199 -4.07 -13.46 -16.25
CA VAL A 199 -2.72 -13.53 -15.66
C VAL A 199 -2.84 -13.79 -14.17
N SER A 200 -2.04 -14.74 -13.68
CA SER A 200 -2.07 -15.30 -12.34
C SER A 200 -2.12 -14.24 -11.22
N VAL A 201 -3.08 -14.52 -10.34
CA VAL A 201 -3.72 -13.77 -9.24
C VAL A 201 -2.95 -12.76 -8.38
N ASP A 202 -1.63 -12.62 -8.41
CA ASP A 202 -0.95 -11.77 -7.41
C ASP A 202 0.01 -10.73 -7.98
N LYS A 203 0.38 -10.80 -9.26
CA LYS A 203 1.59 -10.11 -9.72
C LYS A 203 1.36 -8.79 -10.49
N TYR A 204 0.13 -8.47 -10.90
CA TYR A 204 -0.12 -7.39 -11.87
C TYR A 204 -1.43 -6.61 -11.65
N ARG A 205 -1.87 -6.40 -10.40
CA ARG A 205 -3.17 -5.79 -10.09
C ARG A 205 -3.04 -4.40 -9.45
N ILE A 206 -3.96 -3.50 -9.80
CA ILE A 206 -4.15 -2.24 -9.08
C ILE A 206 -4.97 -2.53 -7.83
N THR A 207 -4.26 -2.92 -6.78
CA THR A 207 -4.82 -3.21 -5.47
C THR A 207 -5.21 -1.91 -4.77
N ASN A 208 -6.30 -1.94 -4.01
CA ASN A 208 -6.84 -0.81 -3.24
C ASN A 208 -7.33 0.38 -4.09
N GLY A 209 -7.40 0.24 -5.42
CA GLY A 209 -7.72 1.35 -6.33
C GLY A 209 -9.09 1.97 -6.09
N ILE A 210 -10.13 1.15 -5.85
CA ILE A 210 -11.52 1.59 -5.74
C ILE A 210 -11.78 2.56 -4.58
N TRP A 211 -10.95 2.53 -3.54
CA TRP A 211 -11.04 3.44 -2.39
C TRP A 211 -9.96 4.53 -2.40
N SER A 212 -9.05 4.49 -3.38
CA SER A 212 -7.90 5.39 -3.42
C SER A 212 -8.30 6.73 -3.99
N HIS A 213 -7.90 7.79 -3.29
CA HIS A 213 -8.13 9.17 -3.71
C HIS A 213 -7.06 9.61 -4.70
N TYR A 214 -5.86 9.00 -4.60
CA TYR A 214 -4.75 9.26 -5.51
C TYR A 214 -4.13 7.93 -5.96
N ALA A 215 -3.52 7.93 -7.13
CA ALA A 215 -2.63 6.88 -7.58
C ALA A 215 -1.27 7.46 -7.95
N THR A 216 -0.21 6.80 -7.50
CA THR A 216 1.11 6.95 -8.12
C THR A 216 1.10 6.15 -9.41
N MET A 217 1.03 6.84 -10.53
CA MET A 217 0.75 6.26 -11.84
C MET A 217 1.93 6.39 -12.78
N ALA A 218 2.30 5.30 -13.45
CA ALA A 218 3.26 5.36 -14.54
C ALA A 218 2.56 5.80 -15.83
N VAL A 219 3.08 6.85 -16.45
CA VAL A 219 2.56 7.44 -17.68
C VAL A 219 3.71 7.70 -18.65
N ARG A 220 3.39 7.76 -19.94
CA ARG A 220 4.34 8.14 -20.99
C ARG A 220 4.23 9.62 -21.30
N THR A 221 5.30 10.36 -21.05
CA THR A 221 5.41 11.80 -21.36
C THR A 221 6.38 12.07 -22.51
N GLY A 222 7.24 11.10 -22.84
CA GLY A 222 8.27 11.22 -23.86
C GLY A 222 8.23 10.12 -24.92
N ALA A 223 9.41 9.79 -25.46
CA ALA A 223 9.57 8.79 -26.52
C ALA A 223 9.21 7.35 -26.06
N SER A 224 9.25 6.40 -27.00
CA SER A 224 9.05 4.98 -26.69
C SER A 224 10.13 4.42 -25.76
N GLY A 225 9.80 3.34 -25.05
CA GLY A 225 10.69 2.68 -24.10
C GLY A 225 10.70 3.29 -22.69
N ALA A 226 11.61 2.79 -21.85
CA ALA A 226 11.65 3.09 -20.42
C ALA A 226 12.02 4.55 -20.09
N SER A 227 12.82 5.20 -20.95
CA SER A 227 13.26 6.58 -20.73
C SER A 227 12.17 7.63 -20.97
N GLY A 228 11.08 7.27 -21.66
CA GLY A 228 9.94 8.16 -21.87
C GLY A 228 8.85 8.03 -20.80
N LEU A 229 9.07 7.23 -19.76
CA LEU A 229 8.13 7.05 -18.67
C LEU A 229 8.35 8.09 -17.57
N SER A 230 7.25 8.50 -16.95
CA SER A 230 7.22 9.38 -15.78
C SER A 230 6.22 8.83 -14.76
N LEU A 231 6.44 9.15 -13.49
CA LEU A 231 5.46 8.89 -12.44
C LEU A 231 4.70 10.18 -12.13
N LEU A 232 3.38 10.13 -12.18
CA LEU A 232 2.50 11.23 -11.78
C LEU A 232 1.61 10.80 -10.61
N VAL A 233 1.27 11.74 -9.73
CA VAL A 233 0.26 11.53 -8.69
C VAL A 233 -1.09 11.97 -9.23
N VAL A 234 -1.87 11.00 -9.69
CA VAL A 234 -3.15 11.22 -10.38
C VAL A 234 -4.30 11.13 -9.37
N PRO A 235 -5.17 12.15 -9.25
CA PRO A 235 -6.39 12.04 -8.46
C PRO A 235 -7.35 11.03 -9.09
N LEU A 236 -8.03 10.23 -8.26
CA LEU A 236 -8.89 9.14 -8.71
C LEU A 236 -10.34 9.31 -8.26
N LEU A 237 -10.59 9.16 -6.96
CA LEU A 237 -11.94 9.18 -6.41
C LEU A 237 -12.64 10.51 -6.70
N ASP A 238 -13.84 10.42 -7.25
CA ASP A 238 -14.71 11.54 -7.64
C ASP A 238 -14.03 12.57 -8.57
N TYR A 239 -13.02 12.15 -9.35
CA TYR A 239 -12.31 13.03 -10.26
C TYR A 239 -12.86 12.98 -11.69
N PRO A 240 -13.09 14.13 -12.36
CA PRO A 240 -13.58 14.15 -13.74
C PRO A 240 -12.66 13.41 -14.70
N GLY A 241 -13.24 12.56 -15.56
CA GLY A 241 -12.50 11.77 -16.54
C GLY A 241 -11.94 10.44 -15.99
N VAL A 242 -12.11 10.16 -14.70
CA VAL A 242 -11.68 8.88 -14.10
C VAL A 242 -12.89 7.97 -13.93
N THR A 243 -12.86 6.81 -14.58
CA THR A 243 -13.83 5.73 -14.35
C THR A 243 -13.15 4.57 -13.64
N MET A 244 -13.69 4.19 -12.47
CA MET A 244 -13.17 3.06 -11.70
C MET A 244 -14.18 1.92 -11.63
N ARG A 245 -13.75 0.71 -11.98
CA ARG A 245 -14.59 -0.49 -11.90
C ARG A 245 -13.91 -1.61 -11.14
N ARG A 246 -14.63 -2.19 -10.19
CA ARG A 246 -14.12 -3.31 -9.40
C ARG A 246 -14.00 -4.60 -10.24
N MET A 247 -12.88 -5.29 -10.12
CA MET A 247 -12.67 -6.62 -10.69
C MET A 247 -12.91 -7.69 -9.61
N LYS A 248 -13.68 -8.72 -9.95
CA LYS A 248 -13.78 -9.93 -9.11
C LYS A 248 -12.59 -10.83 -9.39
N THR A 249 -11.92 -11.23 -8.33
CA THR A 249 -10.73 -12.09 -8.38
C THR A 249 -11.04 -13.42 -7.71
N SER A 250 -10.41 -14.50 -8.19
CA SER A 250 -10.57 -15.84 -7.62
C SER A 250 -9.97 -15.99 -6.21
N GLY A 251 -9.09 -15.08 -5.82
CA GLY A 251 -8.57 -14.94 -4.46
C GLY A 251 -8.22 -13.49 -4.16
N GLY A 252 -8.22 -13.12 -2.88
CA GLY A 252 -7.96 -11.75 -2.45
C GLY A 252 -9.07 -10.79 -2.85
N THR A 253 -10.34 -11.23 -2.80
CA THR A 253 -11.49 -10.45 -3.32
C THR A 253 -11.65 -9.13 -2.58
N THR A 254 -11.28 -9.08 -1.30
CA THR A 254 -11.27 -7.87 -0.45
C THR A 254 -10.17 -6.87 -0.78
N SER A 255 -9.18 -7.25 -1.60
CA SER A 255 -8.05 -6.37 -1.95
C SER A 255 -8.45 -5.14 -2.77
N GLY A 256 -9.69 -5.09 -3.29
CA GLY A 256 -10.19 -3.96 -4.08
C GLY A 256 -9.46 -3.80 -5.41
N THR A 257 -9.19 -4.91 -6.10
CA THR A 257 -8.60 -4.86 -7.44
C THR A 257 -9.50 -4.07 -8.39
N THR A 258 -8.95 -3.07 -9.06
CA THR A 258 -9.71 -2.04 -9.78
C THR A 258 -9.19 -1.86 -11.21
N PHE A 259 -10.12 -1.69 -12.14
CA PHE A 259 -9.88 -1.14 -13.47
C PHE A 259 -9.99 0.37 -13.38
N ILE A 260 -9.03 1.09 -13.95
CA ILE A 260 -9.03 2.55 -13.98
C ILE A 260 -8.93 2.96 -15.44
N ASP A 261 -9.99 3.57 -15.95
CA ASP A 261 -10.05 4.14 -17.27
C ASP A 261 -9.94 5.67 -17.13
N LEU A 262 -9.09 6.30 -17.95
CA LEU A 262 -8.73 7.70 -17.87
C LEU A 262 -9.04 8.37 -19.22
N GLU A 263 -9.97 9.33 -19.20
CA GLU A 263 -10.39 10.13 -20.34
C GLU A 263 -10.18 11.61 -20.03
N ASP A 264 -9.19 12.23 -20.67
CA ASP A 264 -8.82 13.64 -20.55
C ASP A 264 -8.65 14.13 -19.10
N VAL A 265 -8.04 13.30 -18.26
CA VAL A 265 -7.87 13.57 -16.84
C VAL A 265 -6.83 14.68 -16.64
N LYS A 266 -7.24 15.77 -16.00
CA LYS A 266 -6.37 16.92 -15.74
C LYS A 266 -5.57 16.69 -14.47
N VAL A 267 -4.25 16.60 -14.58
CA VAL A 267 -3.34 16.42 -13.43
C VAL A 267 -2.44 17.65 -13.32
N PRO A 268 -2.40 18.34 -12.17
CA PRO A 268 -1.49 19.48 -12.00
C PRO A 268 -0.02 19.10 -12.21
N VAL A 269 0.82 20.06 -12.60
CA VAL A 269 2.25 19.80 -12.91
C VAL A 269 3.09 19.75 -11.63
N GLU A 270 2.65 20.42 -10.56
CA GLU A 270 3.34 20.54 -9.26
C GLU A 270 3.39 19.28 -8.37
#